data_AF-A0A3B0UWF2-F1
#
_entry.id   AF-A0A3B0UWF2-F1
#
_cell.length_a   1.000
_cell.length_b   1.000
_cell.length_c   1.000
_cell.angle_alpha   90.00
_cell.angle_beta   90.00
_cell.angle_gamma   90.00
#
_symmetry.space_group_name_H-M   'P 1'
#
loop_
_entity.id
_entity.type
_entity.pdbx_description
1 polymer ?
#
loop_
_entity_poly.entity_id
_entity_poly.type
_entity_poly.pdbx_seq_one_letter_code
_entity_poly.pdbx_strand_id
1 'polypeptide(L)'
;MLFLTVNLSVSLCFGQNTFQPPPQNNKIAVQINKSTLPSGFMAGLRLQTTHRKNNNKSTRGFTYHVDTALVYSNTINPQRYIYFYDSAGNKVLSYTELMANGKWDYVSKDTATYDSVGNRLTSLSKTRIDGVWVNASRSVSTYTVNHNVVTKVGKMWVNNSWVYTDSSYYTYDYNGNKVASFHANRNGSAWVNNSFNLYSYDSVGNQTLFLSEQWNDSLWVDNQRVIYAYDSASNLVSGLVQNWGDTAWVNLYRETYTYDSVRNRLSYTGETWNDSVWVNSQRYVYTYYKFGQVETGIGENWKGGAWVNFEKGQYTYDTYGGIETYLYQQWGNNSVWGNVSLAQYNYDSVGNAYEGNYYAWDSLDRNWLQNKDGLFQIYFNYGSEKLFYTGYQVDIKYNAPLSTGINDGVKDIVSQFTLAPNPARDNTTLSIGLKAQ
;
A
#
# COMPACT_ATOMS: atom_id res chain seq x y z
N MET A 1 -14.61 21.45 30.21
CA MET A 1 -14.59 21.98 28.83
C MET A 1 -13.34 21.44 28.17
N LEU A 2 -13.47 20.31 27.49
CA LEU A 2 -12.35 19.54 26.94
C LEU A 2 -12.48 19.57 25.41
N PHE A 3 -11.47 20.09 24.73
CA PHE A 3 -11.40 20.13 23.27
C PHE A 3 -11.23 18.70 22.74
N LEU A 4 -12.22 18.25 21.98
CA LEU A 4 -12.24 16.96 21.28
C LEU A 4 -11.50 17.13 19.95
N THR A 5 -10.26 16.67 19.87
CA THR A 5 -9.52 16.55 18.61
C THR A 5 -9.98 15.29 17.88
N VAL A 6 -10.82 15.49 16.86
CA VAL A 6 -11.34 14.46 15.95
C VAL A 6 -10.29 14.15 14.89
N ASN A 7 -9.74 12.94 14.90
CA ASN A 7 -8.89 12.45 13.80
C ASN A 7 -9.76 11.75 12.76
N LEU A 8 -9.87 12.36 11.58
CA LEU A 8 -10.45 11.78 10.38
C LEU A 8 -9.57 10.64 9.88
N SER A 9 -10.15 9.48 9.59
CA SER A 9 -9.51 8.44 8.77
C SER A 9 -10.48 8.00 7.69
N VAL A 10 -10.36 8.62 6.52
CA VAL A 10 -10.92 8.14 5.27
C VAL A 10 -9.83 7.31 4.60
N SER A 11 -10.12 6.04 4.28
CA SER A 11 -9.23 5.22 3.46
C SER A 11 -9.29 5.66 2.00
N LEU A 12 -8.55 6.72 1.68
CA LEU A 12 -7.92 6.90 0.37
C LEU A 12 -6.43 6.68 0.61
N CYS A 13 -5.79 5.81 -0.17
CA CYS A 13 -4.38 5.50 0.01
C CYS A 13 -3.50 6.79 -0.01
N PHE A 14 -2.85 7.05 1.13
CA PHE A 14 -1.73 7.96 1.42
C PHE A 14 -1.98 9.49 1.45
N GLY A 15 -1.65 10.08 2.62
CA GLY A 15 -1.33 11.49 2.83
C GLY A 15 -0.59 11.68 4.17
N GLN A 16 0.53 12.39 4.15
CA GLN A 16 1.30 12.79 5.34
C GLN A 16 0.60 13.92 6.10
N ASN A 17 0.73 13.90 7.44
CA ASN A 17 0.20 14.90 8.36
C ASN A 17 0.90 16.26 8.20
N THR A 18 0.15 17.33 7.95
CA THR A 18 0.59 18.70 8.28
C THR A 18 -0.49 19.39 9.11
N PHE A 19 -0.03 20.04 10.18
CA PHE A 19 -0.82 20.63 11.26
C PHE A 19 -1.05 22.12 10.97
N GLN A 20 -2.30 22.61 10.96
CA GLN A 20 -2.62 24.05 11.06
C GLN A 20 -3.98 24.32 11.75
N PRO A 21 -4.17 25.50 12.38
CA PRO A 21 -5.19 25.77 13.41
C PRO A 21 -6.58 26.18 12.85
N PRO A 22 -7.63 26.27 13.71
CA PRO A 22 -9.04 26.23 13.29
C PRO A 22 -9.58 27.55 12.69
N PRO A 23 -10.61 27.49 11.82
CA PRO A 23 -11.09 28.65 11.05
C PRO A 23 -12.21 29.45 11.74
N GLN A 24 -12.20 30.78 11.54
CA GLN A 24 -13.36 31.67 11.73
C GLN A 24 -14.26 31.65 10.48
N ASN A 25 -15.57 31.65 10.70
CA ASN A 25 -16.61 31.71 9.67
C ASN A 25 -16.51 32.97 8.79
N ASN A 26 -16.43 32.77 7.48
CA ASN A 26 -17.13 33.58 6.47
C ASN A 26 -17.08 32.85 5.10
N LYS A 27 -18.18 32.92 4.34
CA LYS A 27 -18.30 32.37 2.99
C LYS A 27 -17.17 32.91 2.09
N ILE A 28 -16.29 32.03 1.64
CA ILE A 28 -15.24 32.31 0.65
C ILE A 28 -15.25 31.15 -0.33
N ALA A 29 -15.11 31.47 -1.63
CA ALA A 29 -14.94 30.50 -2.71
C ALA A 29 -13.92 29.42 -2.32
N VAL A 30 -14.20 28.16 -2.63
CA VAL A 30 -13.31 27.02 -2.37
C VAL A 30 -11.96 27.29 -3.05
N GLN A 31 -11.00 27.81 -2.28
CA GLN A 31 -9.61 27.93 -2.68
C GLN A 31 -9.05 26.50 -2.72
N ILE A 32 -8.92 25.96 -3.93
CA ILE A 32 -8.35 24.64 -4.19
C ILE A 32 -6.92 24.63 -3.65
N ASN A 33 -6.68 23.88 -2.56
CA ASN A 33 -5.34 23.67 -2.06
C ASN A 33 -4.61 22.66 -2.98
N LYS A 34 -3.84 23.20 -3.94
CA LYS A 34 -3.05 22.42 -4.91
C LYS A 34 -2.03 21.46 -4.28
N SER A 35 -1.76 21.57 -2.97
CA SER A 35 -0.90 20.64 -2.22
C SER A 35 -1.59 19.31 -1.82
N THR A 36 -2.90 19.19 -2.03
CA THR A 36 -3.68 17.96 -1.76
C THR A 36 -3.89 17.07 -2.99
N LEU A 37 -3.41 17.49 -4.16
CA LEU A 37 -3.31 16.63 -5.34
C LEU A 37 -2.23 15.57 -5.09
N PRO A 38 -2.34 14.34 -5.65
CA PRO A 38 -1.36 13.30 -5.42
C PRO A 38 0.02 13.77 -5.90
N SER A 39 0.82 14.26 -4.96
CA SER A 39 2.18 14.69 -5.17
C SER A 39 3.07 13.55 -4.72
N GLY A 40 3.65 12.88 -5.71
CA GLY A 40 4.61 11.83 -5.50
C GLY A 40 4.65 10.86 -6.66
N PHE A 41 5.86 10.64 -7.17
CA PHE A 41 6.27 9.56 -8.05
C PHE A 41 5.58 8.20 -7.75
N MET A 42 5.41 7.90 -6.45
CA MET A 42 4.80 6.66 -5.95
C MET A 42 3.26 6.66 -5.94
N ALA A 43 2.61 7.83 -5.93
CA ALA A 43 1.15 7.94 -6.08
C ALA A 43 0.74 7.64 -7.53
N GLY A 44 1.58 8.06 -8.50
CA GLY A 44 1.50 7.59 -9.87
C GLY A 44 1.73 6.08 -9.95
N LEU A 45 2.69 5.50 -9.22
CA LEU A 45 2.98 4.05 -9.18
C LEU A 45 2.05 3.20 -8.29
N ARG A 46 0.76 3.58 -8.14
CA ARG A 46 -0.26 2.57 -7.85
C ARG A 46 -0.40 1.64 -9.06
N LEU A 47 0.61 0.79 -9.25
CA LEU A 47 0.48 -0.45 -9.99
C LEU A 47 -0.82 -1.06 -9.48
N GLN A 48 -1.72 -1.41 -10.38
CA GLN A 48 -2.58 -2.54 -10.10
C GLN A 48 -1.62 -3.61 -9.58
N THR A 49 -1.78 -3.99 -8.32
CA THR A 49 -1.19 -5.21 -7.79
C THR A 49 -1.93 -6.36 -8.45
N THR A 50 -1.89 -6.44 -9.79
CA THR A 50 -1.76 -7.74 -10.42
C THR A 50 -0.42 -8.22 -9.94
N HIS A 51 -0.46 -8.98 -8.85
CA HIS A 51 0.54 -9.98 -8.58
C HIS A 51 0.69 -10.75 -9.89
N ARG A 52 1.66 -10.36 -10.73
CA ARG A 52 2.35 -11.40 -11.47
C ARG A 52 2.96 -12.22 -10.35
N LYS A 53 2.22 -13.25 -9.93
CA LYS A 53 2.82 -14.47 -9.42
C LYS A 53 3.81 -14.83 -10.51
N ASN A 54 5.05 -14.40 -10.33
CA ASN A 54 6.15 -15.08 -10.98
C ASN A 54 5.95 -16.50 -10.47
N ASN A 55 5.49 -17.43 -11.31
CA ASN A 55 5.11 -18.77 -10.84
C ASN A 55 6.29 -19.46 -10.14
N ASN A 56 7.51 -18.98 -10.36
CA ASN A 56 8.75 -19.34 -9.65
C ASN A 56 8.83 -18.91 -8.17
N LYS A 57 7.98 -17.98 -7.69
CA LYS A 57 7.93 -17.54 -6.29
C LYS A 57 7.11 -18.50 -5.42
N SER A 58 6.20 -19.27 -6.01
CA SER A 58 5.31 -20.22 -5.31
C SER A 58 5.84 -21.67 -5.28
N THR A 59 7.03 -21.92 -5.84
CA THR A 59 7.63 -23.25 -5.97
C THR A 59 8.75 -23.50 -4.97
N ARG A 60 8.87 -22.66 -3.93
CA ARG A 60 9.97 -22.70 -2.98
C ARG A 60 9.60 -23.43 -1.69
N GLY A 61 10.54 -24.22 -1.21
CA GLY A 61 10.38 -25.17 -0.12
C GLY A 61 10.30 -24.56 1.26
N PHE A 62 10.47 -23.24 1.39
CA PHE A 62 10.54 -22.56 2.68
C PHE A 62 9.80 -21.22 2.69
N THR A 63 9.21 -20.91 3.85
CA THR A 63 8.65 -19.59 4.20
C THR A 63 9.39 -19.02 5.40
N TYR A 64 9.72 -17.73 5.32
CA TYR A 64 10.39 -16.96 6.34
C TYR A 64 9.41 -15.97 6.96
N HIS A 65 9.50 -15.83 8.28
CA HIS A 65 8.78 -14.82 9.03
C HIS A 65 9.80 -13.91 9.72
N VAL A 66 9.56 -12.60 9.70
CA VAL A 66 10.38 -11.66 10.45
C VAL A 66 10.26 -11.99 11.93
N ASP A 67 11.39 -12.25 12.57
CA ASP A 67 11.48 -12.45 14.01
C ASP A 67 11.59 -11.10 14.72
N THR A 68 12.61 -10.32 14.32
CA THR A 68 12.95 -9.05 14.93
C THR A 68 13.28 -8.02 13.86
N ALA A 69 12.82 -6.78 14.03
CA ALA A 69 13.28 -5.63 13.27
C ALA A 69 13.78 -4.53 14.22
N LEU A 70 15.02 -4.09 14.05
CA LEU A 70 15.64 -3.01 14.80
C LEU A 70 15.71 -1.78 13.91
N VAL A 71 14.98 -0.72 14.26
CA VAL A 71 14.86 0.50 13.47
C VAL A 71 15.53 1.66 14.19
N TYR A 72 16.42 2.35 13.48
CA TYR A 72 17.07 3.57 13.96
C TYR A 72 16.42 4.78 13.32
N SER A 73 16.19 5.82 14.12
CA SER A 73 15.51 7.04 13.72
C SER A 73 16.24 8.27 14.27
N ASN A 74 16.12 9.39 13.55
CA ASN A 74 16.61 10.70 13.98
C ASN A 74 15.58 11.46 14.84
N THR A 75 14.33 11.00 14.89
CA THR A 75 13.22 11.69 15.56
C THR A 75 12.74 10.97 16.82
N ILE A 76 12.96 9.67 16.90
CA ILE A 76 12.64 8.83 18.06
C ILE A 76 13.81 7.92 18.38
N ASN A 77 13.94 7.52 19.63
CA ASN A 77 14.96 6.54 20.02
C ASN A 77 14.81 5.24 19.22
N PRO A 78 15.89 4.45 19.06
CA PRO A 78 15.83 3.19 18.36
C PRO A 78 14.68 2.30 18.86
N GLN A 79 13.98 1.69 17.92
CA GLN A 79 12.83 0.83 18.18
C GLN A 79 13.16 -0.61 17.82
N ARG A 80 12.76 -1.55 18.66
CA ARG A 80 12.86 -2.98 18.37
C ARG A 80 11.47 -3.58 18.31
N TYR A 81 11.12 -4.11 17.15
CA TYR A 81 9.89 -4.84 16.91
C TYR A 81 10.16 -6.34 17.00
N ILE A 82 9.35 -7.06 17.75
CA ILE A 82 9.48 -8.51 17.98
C ILE A 82 8.16 -9.16 17.62
N TYR A 83 8.19 -10.22 16.82
CA TYR A 83 6.99 -10.85 16.29
C TYR A 83 6.92 -12.34 16.64
N PHE A 84 5.71 -12.80 16.96
CA PHE A 84 5.42 -14.18 17.28
C PHE A 84 4.26 -14.69 16.44
N TYR A 85 4.38 -15.93 16.00
CA TYR A 85 3.48 -16.56 15.05
C TYR A 85 2.90 -17.86 15.63
N ASP A 86 1.69 -18.21 15.21
CA ASP A 86 1.17 -19.56 15.44
C ASP A 86 1.76 -20.58 14.45
N SER A 87 1.38 -21.85 14.56
CA SER A 87 1.85 -22.91 13.68
C SER A 87 1.38 -22.77 12.23
N ALA A 88 0.39 -21.93 11.95
CA ALA A 88 -0.09 -21.63 10.60
C ALA A 88 0.60 -20.37 10.02
N GLY A 89 1.53 -19.76 10.74
CA GLY A 89 2.26 -18.56 10.30
C GLY A 89 1.47 -17.26 10.51
N ASN A 90 0.37 -17.25 11.26
CA ASN A 90 -0.36 -16.03 11.56
C ASN A 90 0.32 -15.28 12.72
N LYS A 91 0.50 -13.95 12.58
CA LYS A 91 1.09 -13.13 13.64
C LYS A 91 0.13 -12.98 14.82
N VAL A 92 0.38 -13.67 15.93
CA VAL A 92 -0.50 -13.71 17.12
C VAL A 92 -0.10 -12.71 18.19
N LEU A 93 1.17 -12.30 18.24
CA LEU A 93 1.69 -11.38 19.23
C LEU A 93 2.83 -10.56 18.62
N SER A 94 2.90 -9.28 18.98
CA SER A 94 4.08 -8.46 18.76
C SER A 94 4.35 -7.51 19.90
N TYR A 95 5.62 -7.21 20.12
CA TYR A 95 6.08 -6.16 21.02
C TYR A 95 6.80 -5.08 20.23
N THR A 96 6.68 -3.85 20.70
CA THR A 96 7.60 -2.77 20.36
C THR A 96 8.31 -2.35 21.64
N GLU A 97 9.63 -2.32 21.58
CA GLU A 97 10.51 -1.77 22.61
C GLU A 97 11.16 -0.49 22.09
N LEU A 98 11.46 0.42 23.00
CA LEU A 98 12.19 1.65 22.74
C LEU A 98 13.47 1.64 23.56
N MET A 99 14.58 2.03 22.96
CA MET A 99 15.84 2.20 23.68
C MET A 99 15.74 3.44 24.58
N ALA A 100 15.96 3.28 25.89
CA ALA A 100 16.04 4.38 26.85
C ALA A 100 17.11 4.07 27.89
N ASN A 101 17.98 5.04 28.19
CA ASN A 101 19.04 4.91 29.21
C ASN A 101 19.91 3.65 29.05
N GLY A 102 20.21 3.24 27.81
CA GLY A 102 21.03 2.06 27.50
C GLY A 102 20.32 0.72 27.69
N LYS A 103 18.99 0.71 27.86
CA LYS A 103 18.17 -0.50 28.01
C LYS A 103 16.98 -0.48 27.06
N TRP A 104 16.47 -1.66 26.74
CA TRP A 104 15.24 -1.83 25.96
C TRP A 104 14.05 -1.88 26.90
N ASP A 105 13.14 -0.92 26.73
CA ASP A 105 11.90 -0.84 27.49
C ASP A 105 10.70 -1.11 26.59
N TYR A 106 9.82 -2.01 27.01
CA TYR A 106 8.57 -2.30 26.30
C TYR A 106 7.63 -1.08 26.30
N VAL A 107 7.16 -0.68 25.12
CA VAL A 107 6.23 0.45 24.96
C VAL A 107 4.86 0.06 24.41
N SER A 108 4.80 -0.97 23.55
CA SER A 108 3.54 -1.49 23.06
C SER A 108 3.52 -3.02 22.95
N LYS A 109 2.31 -3.57 23.05
CA LYS A 109 2.00 -4.98 22.88
C LYS A 109 0.75 -5.12 22.05
N ASP A 110 0.84 -5.81 20.93
CA ASP A 110 -0.31 -6.12 20.08
C ASP A 110 -0.55 -7.63 20.06
N THR A 111 -1.82 -8.04 20.10
CA THR A 111 -2.24 -9.43 20.02
C THR A 111 -3.34 -9.60 18.98
N ALA A 112 -3.45 -10.80 18.43
CA ALA A 112 -4.47 -11.15 17.46
C ALA A 112 -4.97 -12.57 17.66
N THR A 113 -6.23 -12.81 17.31
CA THR A 113 -6.82 -14.14 17.23
C THR A 113 -7.31 -14.40 15.81
N TYR A 114 -7.28 -15.66 15.40
CA TYR A 114 -7.63 -16.09 14.06
C TYR A 114 -8.66 -17.24 14.13
N ASP A 115 -9.46 -17.39 13.09
CA ASP A 115 -10.23 -18.62 12.90
C ASP A 115 -9.36 -19.75 12.30
N SER A 116 -9.95 -20.92 12.06
CA SER A 116 -9.24 -22.11 11.57
C SER A 116 -8.65 -21.96 10.16
N VAL A 117 -9.00 -20.91 9.44
CA VAL A 117 -8.59 -20.65 8.05
C VAL A 117 -7.74 -19.38 7.92
N GLY A 118 -7.34 -18.78 9.06
CA GLY A 118 -6.42 -17.64 9.09
C GLY A 118 -7.08 -16.26 8.99
N ASN A 119 -8.42 -16.15 9.08
CA ASN A 119 -9.07 -14.85 9.15
C ASN A 119 -8.87 -14.22 10.54
N ARG A 120 -8.39 -12.97 10.57
CA ARG A 120 -8.12 -12.26 11.83
C ARG A 120 -9.41 -11.79 12.51
N LEU A 121 -9.88 -12.53 13.50
CA LEU A 121 -11.11 -12.24 14.25
C LEU A 121 -10.96 -11.03 15.20
N THR A 122 -9.82 -10.92 15.89
CA THR A 122 -9.58 -9.81 16.82
C THR A 122 -8.19 -9.22 16.69
N SER A 123 -8.11 -7.93 17.02
CA SER A 123 -6.85 -7.21 17.23
C SER A 123 -6.95 -6.47 18.56
N LEU A 124 -5.97 -6.60 19.44
CA LEU A 124 -5.91 -5.87 20.70
C LEU A 124 -4.54 -5.23 20.84
N SER A 125 -4.52 -3.92 21.03
CA SER A 125 -3.32 -3.13 21.33
C SER A 125 -3.32 -2.70 22.79
N LYS A 126 -2.14 -2.76 23.41
CA LYS A 126 -1.87 -2.28 24.76
C LYS A 126 -0.61 -1.41 24.75
N THR A 127 -0.61 -0.37 25.56
CA THR A 127 0.57 0.47 25.81
C THR A 127 1.13 0.18 27.19
N ARG A 128 2.44 0.37 27.36
CA ARG A 128 3.06 0.30 28.67
C ARG A 128 3.03 1.68 29.32
N ILE A 129 2.39 1.80 30.48
CA ILE A 129 2.32 3.03 31.27
C ILE A 129 2.71 2.66 32.69
N ASP A 130 3.68 3.38 33.25
CA ASP A 130 4.20 3.19 34.62
C ASP A 130 4.50 1.72 34.97
N GLY A 131 5.12 1.00 34.02
CA GLY A 131 5.51 -0.39 34.22
C GLY A 131 4.35 -1.40 34.13
N VAL A 132 3.13 -1.00 33.77
CA VAL A 132 1.97 -1.90 33.62
C VAL A 132 1.39 -1.82 32.20
N TRP A 133 0.81 -2.92 31.70
CA TRP A 133 0.12 -2.96 30.42
C TRP A 133 -1.30 -2.41 30.54
N VAL A 134 -1.57 -1.30 29.87
CA VAL A 134 -2.87 -0.65 29.78
C VAL A 134 -3.47 -0.90 28.41
N ASN A 135 -4.76 -1.24 28.34
CA ASN A 135 -5.46 -1.39 27.06
C ASN A 135 -5.44 -0.06 26.29
N ALA A 136 -5.33 -0.13 24.96
CA ALA A 136 -5.34 1.06 24.10
C ALA A 136 -6.48 0.99 23.08
N SER A 137 -6.49 -0.05 22.24
CA SER A 137 -7.50 -0.22 21.19
C SER A 137 -7.83 -1.68 20.96
N ARG A 138 -9.04 -1.95 20.49
CA ARG A 138 -9.48 -3.28 20.10
C ARG A 138 -10.32 -3.20 18.84
N SER A 139 -10.08 -4.09 17.87
CA SER A 139 -10.98 -4.29 16.74
C SER A 139 -11.45 -5.74 16.67
N VAL A 140 -12.68 -5.91 16.19
CA VAL A 140 -13.30 -7.21 15.93
C VAL A 140 -13.81 -7.23 14.51
N SER A 141 -13.53 -8.31 13.79
CA SER A 141 -13.95 -8.50 12.40
C SER A 141 -14.79 -9.76 12.25
N THR A 142 -15.75 -9.72 11.33
CA THR A 142 -16.48 -10.91 10.87
C THR A 142 -16.28 -11.12 9.38
N TYR A 143 -16.52 -12.34 8.90
CA TYR A 143 -16.13 -12.77 7.57
C TYR A 143 -17.25 -13.55 6.89
N THR A 144 -17.30 -13.46 5.56
CA THR A 144 -18.06 -14.36 4.71
C THR A 144 -17.39 -15.74 4.68
N VAL A 145 -18.09 -16.75 4.14
CA VAL A 145 -17.50 -18.07 3.87
C VAL A 145 -16.29 -18.01 2.92
N ASN A 146 -16.25 -17.00 2.03
CA ASN A 146 -15.15 -16.76 1.09
C ASN A 146 -14.05 -15.85 1.67
N HIS A 147 -13.95 -15.73 3.00
CA HIS A 147 -12.89 -14.97 3.70
C HIS A 147 -12.90 -13.44 3.48
N ASN A 148 -13.94 -12.89 2.83
CA ASN A 148 -14.13 -11.44 2.73
C ASN A 148 -14.66 -10.86 4.05
N VAL A 149 -14.10 -9.74 4.51
CA VAL A 149 -14.55 -9.04 5.73
C VAL A 149 -15.96 -8.49 5.55
N VAL A 150 -16.91 -8.84 6.43
CA VAL A 150 -18.29 -8.34 6.39
C VAL A 150 -18.47 -7.16 7.32
N THR A 151 -18.02 -7.28 8.57
CA THR A 151 -18.08 -6.20 9.55
C THR A 151 -16.73 -6.00 10.20
N LYS A 152 -16.43 -4.75 10.57
CA LYS A 152 -15.32 -4.39 11.44
C LYS A 152 -15.82 -3.38 12.46
N VAL A 153 -15.55 -3.63 13.73
CA VAL A 153 -15.95 -2.74 14.83
C VAL A 153 -14.75 -2.37 15.67
N GLY A 154 -14.50 -1.07 15.78
CA GLY A 154 -13.43 -0.48 16.58
C GLY A 154 -13.90 -0.10 17.98
N LYS A 155 -13.00 -0.27 18.95
CA LYS A 155 -13.12 0.24 20.32
C LYS A 155 -11.81 0.85 20.76
N MET A 156 -11.91 1.91 21.56
CA MET A 156 -10.80 2.50 22.29
C MET A 156 -10.99 2.32 23.79
N TRP A 157 -9.88 2.27 24.51
CA TRP A 157 -9.89 2.21 25.96
C TRP A 157 -9.82 3.62 26.54
N VAL A 158 -10.88 4.03 27.23
CA VAL A 158 -10.99 5.37 27.84
C VAL A 158 -11.62 5.22 29.22
N ASN A 159 -11.06 5.91 30.22
CA ASN A 159 -11.57 5.93 31.60
C ASN A 159 -11.86 4.51 32.14
N ASN A 160 -10.90 3.60 31.93
CA ASN A 160 -10.96 2.21 32.40
C ASN A 160 -12.13 1.38 31.83
N SER A 161 -12.62 1.73 30.64
CA SER A 161 -13.68 0.99 29.93
C SER A 161 -13.47 1.00 28.41
N TRP A 162 -14.05 0.02 27.73
CA TRP A 162 -14.08 -0.03 26.26
C TRP A 162 -15.23 0.81 25.72
N VAL A 163 -14.89 1.81 24.91
CA VAL A 163 -15.86 2.66 24.21
C VAL A 163 -15.76 2.38 22.71
N TYR A 164 -16.90 2.20 22.04
CA TYR A 164 -16.95 2.05 20.59
C TYR A 164 -16.43 3.32 19.89
N THR A 165 -15.75 3.17 18.77
CA THR A 165 -15.21 4.30 17.99
C THR A 165 -15.83 4.38 16.60
N ASP A 166 -15.84 3.26 15.91
CA ASP A 166 -16.21 3.17 14.51
C ASP A 166 -16.79 1.78 14.21
N SER A 167 -17.61 1.72 13.17
CA SER A 167 -18.06 0.47 12.58
C SER A 167 -18.05 0.60 11.06
N SER A 168 -17.67 -0.49 10.40
CA SER A 168 -17.66 -0.62 8.95
C SER A 168 -18.39 -1.88 8.54
N TYR A 169 -19.18 -1.79 7.47
CA TYR A 169 -19.92 -2.90 6.87
C TYR A 169 -19.58 -2.97 5.38
N TYR A 170 -19.42 -4.17 4.86
CA TYR A 170 -19.05 -4.40 3.47
C TYR A 170 -19.98 -5.44 2.83
N THR A 171 -20.41 -5.15 1.61
CA THR A 171 -21.24 -6.05 0.79
C THR A 171 -20.48 -6.42 -0.47
N TYR A 172 -20.66 -7.65 -0.93
CA TYR A 172 -19.94 -8.21 -2.07
C TYR A 172 -20.90 -8.83 -3.08
N ASP A 173 -20.50 -8.84 -4.36
CA ASP A 173 -21.18 -9.62 -5.39
C ASP A 173 -20.83 -11.12 -5.31
N TYR A 174 -21.40 -11.92 -6.22
CA TYR A 174 -21.12 -13.36 -6.31
C TYR A 174 -19.65 -13.68 -6.61
N ASN A 175 -18.94 -12.80 -7.30
CA ASN A 175 -17.53 -12.96 -7.65
C ASN A 175 -16.59 -12.52 -6.52
N GLY A 176 -17.14 -12.02 -5.40
CA GLY A 176 -16.37 -11.52 -4.27
C GLY A 176 -15.87 -10.09 -4.43
N ASN A 177 -16.30 -9.34 -5.45
CA ASN A 177 -15.99 -7.93 -5.57
C ASN A 177 -16.83 -7.12 -4.58
N LYS A 178 -16.24 -6.11 -3.95
CA LYS A 178 -16.94 -5.26 -2.98
C LYS A 178 -17.87 -4.31 -3.74
N VAL A 179 -19.18 -4.40 -3.54
CA VAL A 179 -20.18 -3.55 -4.22
C VAL A 179 -20.65 -2.37 -3.36
N ALA A 180 -20.54 -2.49 -2.04
CA ALA A 180 -20.85 -1.40 -1.13
C ALA A 180 -19.98 -1.43 0.13
N SER A 181 -19.72 -0.25 0.70
CA SER A 181 -19.18 -0.11 2.05
C SER A 181 -19.88 1.01 2.81
N PHE A 182 -20.28 0.74 4.04
CA PHE A 182 -20.88 1.72 4.93
C PHE A 182 -19.99 1.92 6.15
N HIS A 183 -19.79 3.18 6.54
CA HIS A 183 -19.01 3.58 7.71
C HIS A 183 -19.85 4.44 8.64
N ALA A 184 -19.78 4.14 9.94
CA ALA A 184 -20.40 4.94 11.00
C ALA A 184 -19.40 5.17 12.14
N ASN A 185 -19.47 6.36 12.73
CA ASN A 185 -18.70 6.74 13.90
C ASN A 185 -19.56 6.69 15.15
N ARG A 186 -18.94 6.48 16.30
CA ARG A 186 -19.60 6.60 17.59
C ARG A 186 -19.60 8.07 18.04
N ASN A 187 -20.77 8.62 18.35
CA ASN A 187 -20.91 9.92 19.00
C ASN A 187 -21.73 9.76 20.29
N GLY A 188 -21.06 9.82 21.44
CA GLY A 188 -21.66 9.49 22.73
C GLY A 188 -22.21 8.06 22.76
N SER A 189 -23.51 7.92 23.02
CA SER A 189 -24.20 6.62 23.05
C SER A 189 -24.80 6.19 21.70
N ALA A 190 -24.76 7.04 20.67
CA ALA A 190 -25.37 6.78 19.37
C ALA A 190 -24.32 6.48 18.29
N TRP A 191 -24.71 5.67 17.31
CA TRP A 191 -23.98 5.55 16.05
C TRP A 191 -24.46 6.67 15.12
N VAL A 192 -23.51 7.37 14.50
CA VAL A 192 -23.76 8.40 13.52
C VAL A 192 -23.14 7.95 12.21
N ASN A 193 -23.97 7.89 11.16
CA ASN A 193 -23.53 7.59 9.81
C ASN A 193 -22.41 8.56 9.39
N ASN A 194 -21.46 8.08 8.59
CA ASN A 194 -20.34 8.89 8.15
C ASN A 194 -20.22 8.91 6.63
N SER A 195 -20.00 7.74 6.03
CA SER A 195 -19.82 7.62 4.59
C SER A 195 -20.45 6.33 4.07
N PHE A 196 -20.90 6.39 2.84
CA PHE A 196 -21.41 5.25 2.10
C PHE A 196 -20.72 5.25 0.74
N ASN A 197 -20.12 4.14 0.36
CA ASN A 197 -19.46 4.00 -0.92
C ASN A 197 -20.08 2.88 -1.72
N LEU A 198 -20.24 3.12 -3.02
CA LEU A 198 -20.76 2.19 -4.01
C LEU A 198 -19.71 1.93 -5.08
N TYR A 199 -19.70 0.70 -5.57
CA TYR A 199 -18.74 0.24 -6.57
C TYR A 199 -19.49 -0.50 -7.67
N SER A 200 -19.07 -0.30 -8.92
CA SER A 200 -19.55 -1.10 -10.05
C SER A 200 -18.38 -1.68 -10.83
N TYR A 201 -18.64 -2.77 -11.53
CA TYR A 201 -17.63 -3.54 -12.24
C TYR A 201 -18.13 -3.93 -13.63
N ASP A 202 -17.22 -4.08 -14.58
CA ASP A 202 -17.50 -4.70 -15.87
C ASP A 202 -17.64 -6.24 -15.75
N SER A 203 -17.91 -6.91 -16.86
CA SER A 203 -18.14 -8.36 -16.90
C SER A 203 -16.90 -9.21 -16.56
N VAL A 204 -15.69 -8.62 -16.55
CA VAL A 204 -14.44 -9.32 -16.22
C VAL A 204 -13.89 -8.90 -14.85
N GLY A 205 -14.62 -8.06 -14.10
CA GLY A 205 -14.30 -7.67 -12.73
C GLY A 205 -13.43 -6.41 -12.61
N ASN A 206 -13.27 -5.61 -13.68
CA ASN A 206 -12.61 -4.31 -13.55
C ASN A 206 -13.59 -3.28 -12.97
N GLN A 207 -13.16 -2.52 -11.97
CA GLN A 207 -14.00 -1.52 -11.32
C GLN A 207 -14.26 -0.33 -12.25
N THR A 208 -15.48 -0.12 -12.70
CA THR A 208 -15.87 0.95 -13.63
C THR A 208 -16.33 2.23 -12.93
N LEU A 209 -16.79 2.13 -11.68
CA LEU A 209 -17.24 3.27 -10.89
C LEU A 209 -16.85 3.10 -9.43
N PHE A 210 -16.43 4.21 -8.83
CA PHE A 210 -16.50 4.45 -7.40
C PHE A 210 -17.41 5.65 -7.17
N LEU A 211 -18.38 5.54 -6.27
CA LEU A 211 -19.20 6.65 -5.80
C LEU A 211 -19.11 6.70 -4.27
N SER A 212 -18.91 7.89 -3.73
CA SER A 212 -18.86 8.17 -2.31
C SER A 212 -19.92 9.21 -1.96
N GLU A 213 -20.75 8.86 -0.99
CA GLU A 213 -21.72 9.73 -0.35
C GLU A 213 -21.27 10.00 1.09
N GLN A 214 -21.55 11.20 1.57
CA GLN A 214 -21.32 11.59 2.95
C GLN A 214 -22.64 11.81 3.67
N TRP A 215 -22.63 11.52 4.96
CA TRP A 215 -23.77 11.82 5.81
C TRP A 215 -23.71 13.27 6.27
N ASN A 216 -24.67 14.09 5.82
CA ASN A 216 -24.80 15.48 6.23
C ASN A 216 -26.26 15.80 6.59
N ASP A 217 -26.48 16.41 7.75
CA ASP A 217 -27.79 16.86 8.23
C ASP A 217 -28.93 15.83 8.07
N SER A 218 -28.64 14.57 8.42
CA SER A 218 -29.57 13.43 8.34
C SER A 218 -29.92 12.94 6.93
N LEU A 219 -29.15 13.35 5.92
CA LEU A 219 -29.27 12.91 4.54
C LEU A 219 -27.95 12.37 4.02
N TRP A 220 -28.02 11.43 3.08
CA TRP A 220 -26.88 11.09 2.24
C TRP A 220 -26.76 12.13 1.13
N VAL A 221 -25.57 12.69 1.00
CA VAL A 221 -25.25 13.68 -0.02
C VAL A 221 -24.08 13.15 -0.83
N ASP A 222 -24.21 13.19 -2.15
CA ASP A 222 -23.12 12.90 -3.07
C ASP A 222 -21.88 13.73 -2.69
N ASN A 223 -20.70 13.10 -2.71
CA ASN A 223 -19.44 13.75 -2.36
C ASN A 223 -18.44 13.67 -3.51
N GLN A 224 -18.14 12.45 -3.97
CA GLN A 224 -17.16 12.22 -5.03
C GLN A 224 -17.54 11.00 -5.85
N ARG A 225 -17.27 11.05 -7.15
CA ARG A 225 -17.24 9.87 -8.00
C ARG A 225 -15.96 9.78 -8.81
N VAL A 226 -15.55 8.55 -9.08
CA VAL A 226 -14.45 8.23 -9.99
C VAL A 226 -14.93 7.23 -11.02
N ILE A 227 -14.78 7.59 -12.29
CA ILE A 227 -15.14 6.75 -13.44
C ILE A 227 -13.86 6.21 -14.05
N TYR A 228 -13.83 4.91 -14.29
CA TYR A 228 -12.66 4.22 -14.82
C TYR A 228 -12.97 3.61 -16.18
N ALA A 229 -11.99 3.65 -17.09
CA ALA A 229 -12.07 2.99 -18.38
C ALA A 229 -10.86 2.08 -18.60
N TYR A 230 -11.09 0.95 -19.24
CA TYR A 230 -10.10 -0.09 -19.47
C TYR A 230 -9.99 -0.44 -20.96
N ASP A 231 -8.81 -0.87 -21.38
CA ASP A 231 -8.66 -1.51 -22.70
C ASP A 231 -9.15 -2.97 -22.66
N SER A 232 -9.16 -3.64 -23.83
CA SER A 232 -9.56 -5.05 -23.95
C SER A 232 -8.68 -6.02 -23.18
N ALA A 233 -7.47 -5.61 -22.78
CA ALA A 233 -6.59 -6.40 -21.95
C ALA A 233 -6.85 -6.17 -20.45
N SER A 234 -7.79 -5.30 -20.04
CA SER A 234 -8.04 -4.88 -18.65
C SER A 234 -6.95 -4.00 -18.05
N ASN A 235 -6.18 -3.27 -18.87
CA ASN A 235 -5.33 -2.19 -18.38
C ASN A 235 -6.17 -0.92 -18.19
N LEU A 236 -5.99 -0.22 -17.07
CA LEU A 236 -6.66 1.05 -16.82
C LEU A 236 -6.13 2.12 -17.79
N VAL A 237 -6.94 2.58 -18.74
CA VAL A 237 -6.51 3.59 -19.73
C VAL A 237 -6.86 5.01 -19.32
N SER A 238 -7.90 5.20 -18.52
CA SER A 238 -8.25 6.52 -17.98
C SER A 238 -9.05 6.47 -16.69
N GLY A 239 -8.89 7.50 -15.87
CA GLY A 239 -9.70 7.80 -14.69
C GLY A 239 -10.22 9.24 -14.73
N LEU A 240 -11.48 9.44 -14.37
CA LEU A 240 -12.09 10.77 -14.24
C LEU A 240 -12.63 10.94 -12.82
N VAL A 241 -12.09 11.91 -12.09
CA VAL A 241 -12.53 12.29 -10.74
C VAL A 241 -13.44 13.52 -10.84
N GLN A 242 -14.61 13.41 -10.21
CA GLN A 242 -15.58 14.50 -10.11
C GLN A 242 -16.05 14.62 -8.66
N ASN A 243 -16.19 15.86 -8.20
CA ASN A 243 -16.80 16.15 -6.91
C ASN A 243 -18.24 16.62 -7.12
N TRP A 244 -19.08 16.41 -6.11
CA TRP A 244 -20.41 16.99 -6.13
C TRP A 244 -20.32 18.48 -5.84
N GLY A 245 -20.82 19.30 -6.77
CA GLY A 245 -21.01 20.75 -6.58
C GLY A 245 -22.38 21.06 -6.00
N ASP A 246 -22.87 22.28 -6.18
CA ASP A 246 -24.16 22.71 -5.61
C ASP A 246 -25.35 21.88 -6.12
N THR A 247 -25.33 21.52 -7.42
CA THR A 247 -26.47 20.83 -8.07
C THR A 247 -26.05 19.78 -9.10
N ALA A 248 -24.75 19.61 -9.34
CA ALA A 248 -24.24 18.72 -10.38
C ALA A 248 -22.80 18.27 -10.08
N TRP A 249 -22.38 17.20 -10.74
CA TRP A 249 -21.00 16.74 -10.74
C TRP A 249 -20.09 17.73 -11.46
N VAL A 250 -19.03 18.16 -10.78
CA VAL A 250 -18.01 19.07 -11.29
C VAL A 250 -16.71 18.30 -11.48
N ASN A 251 -16.13 18.42 -12.68
CA ASN A 251 -14.82 17.84 -12.99
C ASN A 251 -13.75 18.40 -12.04
N LEU A 252 -12.88 17.52 -11.56
CA LEU A 252 -11.75 17.90 -10.71
C LEU A 252 -10.42 17.55 -11.39
N TYR A 253 -10.29 16.28 -11.76
CA TYR A 253 -9.03 15.72 -12.24
C TYR A 253 -9.32 14.59 -13.22
N ARG A 254 -8.51 14.47 -14.27
CA ARG A 254 -8.48 13.30 -15.12
C ARG A 254 -7.06 12.80 -15.30
N GLU A 255 -6.98 11.51 -15.53
CA GLU A 255 -5.74 10.80 -15.75
C GLU A 255 -5.86 9.87 -16.95
N THR A 256 -4.74 9.71 -17.66
CA THR A 256 -4.61 8.79 -18.79
C THR A 256 -3.32 8.00 -18.66
N TYR A 257 -3.34 6.78 -19.19
CA TYR A 257 -2.25 5.83 -19.05
C TYR A 257 -1.94 5.15 -20.39
N THR A 258 -0.67 4.83 -20.61
CA THR A 258 -0.24 4.02 -21.76
C THR A 258 0.59 2.83 -21.31
N TYR A 259 0.63 1.79 -22.12
CA TYR A 259 1.25 0.50 -21.79
C TYR A 259 2.05 -0.06 -22.95
N ASP A 260 3.06 -0.88 -22.64
CA ASP A 260 3.75 -1.70 -23.64
C ASP A 260 2.98 -2.99 -23.95
N SER A 261 3.51 -3.79 -24.89
CA SER A 261 2.90 -5.05 -25.34
C SER A 261 2.82 -6.13 -24.25
N VAL A 262 3.59 -5.99 -23.17
CA VAL A 262 3.58 -6.90 -22.02
C VAL A 262 2.92 -6.27 -20.79
N ARG A 263 2.16 -5.18 -20.99
CA ARG A 263 1.31 -4.51 -19.99
C ARG A 263 2.08 -3.77 -18.89
N ASN A 264 3.36 -3.44 -19.10
CA ASN A 264 4.04 -2.48 -18.25
C ASN A 264 3.56 -1.08 -18.60
N ARG A 265 3.31 -0.22 -17.60
CA ARG A 265 2.82 1.13 -17.85
C ARG A 265 3.96 2.03 -18.34
N LEU A 266 3.87 2.52 -19.56
CA LEU A 266 4.88 3.41 -20.15
C LEU A 266 4.72 4.85 -19.70
N SER A 267 3.48 5.33 -19.54
CA SER A 267 3.24 6.70 -19.11
C SER A 267 1.98 6.89 -18.29
N TYR A 268 1.94 8.03 -17.62
CA TYR A 268 0.78 8.60 -16.95
C TYR A 268 0.74 10.10 -17.23
N THR A 269 -0.42 10.63 -17.59
CA THR A 269 -0.64 12.08 -17.74
C THR A 269 -1.86 12.49 -16.93
N GLY A 270 -1.66 13.52 -16.13
CA GLY A 270 -2.66 14.12 -15.26
C GLY A 270 -3.06 15.52 -15.69
N GLU A 271 -4.35 15.80 -15.68
CA GLU A 271 -4.92 17.10 -16.03
C GLU A 271 -5.93 17.54 -14.97
N THR A 272 -5.85 18.81 -14.57
CA THR A 272 -6.78 19.45 -13.66
C THR A 272 -7.84 20.22 -14.43
N TRP A 273 -9.08 20.19 -13.94
CA TRP A 273 -10.13 21.04 -14.48
C TRP A 273 -9.97 22.47 -13.94
N ASN A 274 -9.75 23.44 -14.82
CA ASN A 274 -9.66 24.85 -14.45
C ASN A 274 -10.43 25.70 -15.47
N ASP A 275 -11.28 26.60 -14.99
CA ASP A 275 -12.02 27.56 -15.84
C ASP A 275 -12.73 26.91 -17.05
N SER A 276 -13.38 25.76 -16.80
CA SER A 276 -14.10 24.97 -17.81
C SER A 276 -13.24 24.33 -18.91
N VAL A 277 -11.92 24.25 -18.70
CA VAL A 277 -10.99 23.55 -19.60
C VAL A 277 -10.10 22.58 -18.82
N TRP A 278 -9.65 21.53 -19.48
CA TRP A 278 -8.61 20.65 -18.94
C TRP A 278 -7.25 21.28 -19.14
N VAL A 279 -6.48 21.41 -18.06
CA VAL A 279 -5.14 21.94 -18.06
C VAL A 279 -4.18 20.86 -17.57
N ASN A 280 -3.14 20.59 -18.34
CA ASN A 280 -2.04 19.72 -17.94
C ASN A 280 -1.54 20.08 -16.53
N SER A 281 -1.27 19.05 -15.74
CA SER A 281 -0.76 19.19 -14.37
C SER A 281 0.61 18.53 -14.26
N GLN A 282 0.66 17.22 -14.49
CA GLN A 282 1.87 16.42 -14.35
C GLN A 282 1.86 15.28 -15.37
N ARG A 283 3.04 14.82 -15.77
CA ARG A 283 3.20 13.57 -16.52
C ARG A 283 4.40 12.79 -16.06
N TYR A 284 4.33 11.49 -16.23
CA TYR A 284 5.38 10.55 -15.86
C TYR A 284 5.64 9.59 -17.01
N VAL A 285 6.91 9.27 -17.21
CA VAL A 285 7.37 8.26 -18.17
C VAL A 285 8.23 7.25 -17.43
N TYR A 286 8.04 5.97 -17.75
CA TYR A 286 8.73 4.86 -17.11
C TYR A 286 9.50 4.01 -18.12
N THR A 287 10.70 3.59 -17.73
CA THR A 287 11.48 2.55 -18.42
C THR A 287 11.60 1.32 -17.52
N TYR A 288 11.82 0.16 -18.13
CA TYR A 288 11.77 -1.13 -17.46
C TYR A 288 12.98 -1.99 -17.81
N TYR A 289 13.43 -2.79 -16.85
CA TYR A 289 14.35 -3.90 -17.09
C TYR A 289 13.66 -5.06 -17.82
N LYS A 290 14.47 -6.04 -18.26
CA LYS A 290 14.05 -7.24 -19.01
C LYS A 290 12.91 -8.05 -18.36
N PHE A 291 12.70 -7.95 -17.05
CA PHE A 291 11.65 -8.67 -16.33
C PHE A 291 10.49 -7.78 -15.82
N GLY A 292 10.35 -6.56 -16.36
CA GLY A 292 9.21 -5.68 -16.07
C GLY A 292 9.30 -4.92 -14.75
N GLN A 293 10.45 -4.92 -14.07
CA GLN A 293 10.71 -4.00 -12.96
C GLN A 293 11.05 -2.60 -13.49
N VAL A 294 10.54 -1.55 -12.84
CA VAL A 294 10.80 -0.16 -13.23
C VAL A 294 12.27 0.15 -13.04
N GLU A 295 12.98 0.48 -14.10
CA GLU A 295 14.39 0.90 -14.03
C GLU A 295 14.50 2.38 -13.67
N THR A 296 13.77 3.21 -14.40
CA THR A 296 13.73 4.66 -14.21
C THR A 296 12.31 5.16 -14.38
N GLY A 297 11.94 6.17 -13.61
CA GLY A 297 10.83 7.02 -13.99
C GLY A 297 11.19 8.48 -13.86
N ILE A 298 10.64 9.29 -14.76
CA ILE A 298 10.84 10.74 -14.83
C ILE A 298 9.47 11.39 -14.73
N GLY A 299 9.34 12.33 -13.80
CA GLY A 299 8.16 13.17 -13.61
C GLY A 299 8.41 14.60 -14.10
N GLU A 300 7.44 15.14 -14.80
CA GLU A 300 7.43 16.51 -15.31
C GLU A 300 6.14 17.22 -14.85
N ASN A 301 6.27 18.48 -14.47
CA ASN A 301 5.15 19.36 -14.16
C ASN A 301 4.86 20.30 -15.33
N TRP A 302 3.60 20.65 -15.53
CA TRP A 302 3.21 21.66 -16.50
C TRP A 302 3.40 23.07 -15.94
N LYS A 303 4.27 23.87 -16.58
CA LYS A 303 4.56 25.25 -16.18
C LYS A 303 4.68 26.14 -17.41
N GLY A 304 3.92 27.23 -17.45
CA GLY A 304 4.05 28.25 -18.50
C GLY A 304 3.81 27.74 -19.92
N GLY A 305 2.98 26.71 -20.11
CA GLY A 305 2.70 26.14 -21.43
C GLY A 305 3.70 25.08 -21.90
N ALA A 306 4.62 24.65 -21.04
CA ALA A 306 5.59 23.60 -21.34
C ALA A 306 5.70 22.58 -20.20
N TRP A 307 6.15 21.37 -20.54
CA TRP A 307 6.55 20.35 -19.57
C TRP A 307 7.94 20.66 -19.04
N VAL A 308 8.09 20.66 -17.71
CA VAL A 308 9.35 20.91 -17.04
C VAL A 308 9.62 19.75 -16.09
N ASN A 309 10.80 19.15 -16.21
CA ASN A 309 11.28 18.13 -15.27
C ASN A 309 11.07 18.57 -13.81
N PHE A 310 10.71 17.61 -12.97
CA PHE A 310 10.46 17.85 -11.56
C PHE A 310 11.14 16.81 -10.68
N GLU A 311 10.99 15.54 -11.00
CA GLU A 311 11.56 14.45 -10.19
C GLU A 311 11.99 13.26 -11.05
N LYS A 312 12.92 12.48 -10.53
CA LYS A 312 13.44 11.27 -11.17
C LYS A 312 13.72 10.21 -10.11
N GLY A 313 13.22 9.00 -10.36
CA GLY A 313 13.51 7.81 -9.57
C GLY A 313 14.31 6.81 -10.38
N GLN A 314 15.33 6.18 -9.78
CA GLN A 314 16.13 5.12 -10.39
C GLN A 314 16.23 3.94 -9.44
N TYR A 315 16.09 2.73 -9.97
CA TYR A 315 16.02 1.51 -9.18
C TYR A 315 16.99 0.45 -9.68
N THR A 316 17.55 -0.31 -8.74
CA THR A 316 18.18 -1.60 -8.99
C THR A 316 17.52 -2.66 -8.12
N TYR A 317 17.69 -3.92 -8.49
CA TYR A 317 16.96 -5.03 -7.88
C TYR A 317 17.86 -6.23 -7.67
N ASP A 318 17.56 -6.98 -6.62
CA ASP A 318 18.15 -8.30 -6.39
C ASP A 318 17.60 -9.33 -7.39
N THR A 319 18.15 -10.54 -7.35
CA THR A 319 17.80 -11.65 -8.27
C THR A 319 16.31 -12.08 -8.20
N TYR A 320 15.64 -11.85 -7.08
CA TYR A 320 14.22 -12.13 -6.82
C TYR A 320 13.30 -10.91 -6.99
N GLY A 321 13.87 -9.74 -7.26
CA GLY A 321 13.16 -8.50 -7.58
C GLY A 321 12.81 -7.63 -6.37
N GLY A 322 13.42 -7.85 -5.20
CA GLY A 322 13.44 -6.84 -4.15
C GLY A 322 14.31 -5.65 -4.56
N ILE A 323 13.98 -4.45 -4.07
CA ILE A 323 14.73 -3.23 -4.39
C ILE A 323 16.08 -3.29 -3.67
N GLU A 324 17.19 -3.24 -4.41
CA GLU A 324 18.54 -3.12 -3.85
C GLU A 324 18.92 -1.66 -3.64
N THR A 325 18.64 -0.81 -4.62
CA THR A 325 18.86 0.63 -4.51
C THR A 325 17.68 1.41 -5.05
N TYR A 326 17.36 2.53 -4.40
CA TYR A 326 16.45 3.53 -4.91
C TYR A 326 17.07 4.91 -4.76
N LEU A 327 17.44 5.52 -5.88
CA LEU A 327 17.93 6.89 -5.94
C LEU A 327 16.78 7.81 -6.37
N TYR A 328 16.48 8.80 -5.54
CA TYR A 328 15.53 9.86 -5.83
C TYR A 328 16.26 11.18 -6.05
N GLN A 329 15.95 11.84 -7.15
CA GLN A 329 16.51 13.11 -7.58
C GLN A 329 15.39 14.11 -7.89
N GLN A 330 15.69 15.39 -7.72
CA GLN A 330 14.81 16.49 -8.09
C GLN A 330 15.47 17.40 -9.12
N TRP A 331 14.65 18.00 -9.97
CA TRP A 331 15.13 18.94 -10.97
C TRP A 331 15.42 20.30 -10.33
N GLY A 332 16.68 20.73 -10.37
CA GLY A 332 17.12 21.99 -9.82
C GLY A 332 16.82 23.19 -10.73
N ASN A 333 16.78 24.39 -10.15
CA ASN A 333 16.56 25.65 -10.88
C ASN A 333 17.65 25.94 -11.94
N ASN A 334 18.81 25.31 -11.82
CA ASN A 334 19.93 25.36 -12.75
C ASN A 334 19.83 24.33 -13.89
N SER A 335 18.67 23.69 -14.08
CA SER A 335 18.43 22.72 -15.14
C SER A 335 19.33 21.48 -15.09
N VAL A 336 19.62 21.00 -13.87
CA VAL A 336 20.30 19.72 -13.65
C VAL A 336 19.59 18.92 -12.55
N TRP A 337 19.72 17.59 -12.61
CA TRP A 337 19.24 16.70 -11.56
C TRP A 337 20.10 16.82 -10.31
N GLY A 338 19.49 17.14 -9.18
CA GLY A 338 20.09 17.10 -7.86
C GLY A 338 19.66 15.87 -7.08
N ASN A 339 20.59 15.22 -6.42
CA ASN A 339 20.30 14.12 -5.50
C ASN A 339 19.45 14.60 -4.33
N VAL A 340 18.53 13.76 -3.85
CA VAL A 340 17.68 14.06 -2.69
C VAL A 340 17.75 12.95 -1.66
N SER A 341 17.54 11.70 -2.07
CA SER A 341 17.63 10.56 -1.16
C SER A 341 18.12 9.30 -1.87
N LEU A 342 18.76 8.41 -1.12
CA LEU A 342 19.21 7.10 -1.56
C LEU A 342 18.80 6.08 -0.51
N ALA A 343 18.01 5.08 -0.90
CA ALA A 343 17.77 3.89 -0.09
C ALA A 343 18.60 2.73 -0.64
N GLN A 344 19.22 1.95 0.25
CA GLN A 344 19.99 0.75 -0.09
C GLN A 344 19.54 -0.42 0.78
N TYR A 345 19.47 -1.61 0.21
CA TYR A 345 19.02 -2.81 0.90
C TYR A 345 19.98 -3.97 0.60
N ASN A 346 20.28 -4.75 1.64
CA ASN A 346 21.06 -5.96 1.52
C ASN A 346 20.17 -7.19 1.75
N TYR A 347 20.37 -8.21 0.92
CA TYR A 347 19.55 -9.42 0.90
C TYR A 347 20.39 -10.67 1.15
N ASP A 348 19.80 -11.65 1.84
CA ASP A 348 20.39 -12.98 1.93
C ASP A 348 20.24 -13.77 0.60
N SER A 349 20.76 -15.00 0.54
CA SER A 349 20.74 -15.84 -0.66
C SER A 349 19.34 -16.27 -1.11
N VAL A 350 18.31 -16.05 -0.30
CA VAL A 350 16.91 -16.41 -0.57
C VAL A 350 16.01 -15.17 -0.71
N GLY A 351 16.60 -13.97 -0.83
CA GLY A 351 15.87 -12.74 -1.13
C GLY A 351 15.12 -12.17 0.06
N ASN A 352 15.61 -12.38 1.29
CA ASN A 352 15.16 -11.68 2.48
C ASN A 352 16.05 -10.47 2.75
N ALA A 353 15.49 -9.27 2.75
CA ALA A 353 16.21 -8.06 3.14
C ALA A 353 16.56 -8.14 4.65
N TYR A 354 17.86 -8.14 4.98
CA TYR A 354 18.33 -8.18 6.36
C TYR A 354 18.83 -6.82 6.85
N GLU A 355 19.06 -5.87 5.94
CA GLU A 355 19.47 -4.50 6.27
C GLU A 355 18.89 -3.53 5.24
N GLY A 356 18.43 -2.37 5.71
CA GLY A 356 18.03 -1.24 4.89
C GLY A 356 18.64 0.05 5.43
N ASN A 357 19.26 0.85 4.56
CA ASN A 357 19.87 2.13 4.88
C ASN A 357 19.24 3.24 4.05
N TYR A 358 18.91 4.36 4.67
CA TYR A 358 18.35 5.54 4.02
C TYR A 358 19.26 6.75 4.25
N TYR A 359 19.66 7.37 3.15
CA TYR A 359 20.51 8.53 3.12
C TYR A 359 19.75 9.71 2.52
N ALA A 360 19.88 10.88 3.13
CA ALA A 360 19.51 12.16 2.54
C ALA A 360 20.77 12.81 1.94
N TRP A 361 20.60 13.46 0.80
CA TRP A 361 21.69 14.21 0.18
C TRP A 361 21.88 15.53 0.90
N ASP A 362 23.12 15.81 1.32
CA ASP A 362 23.52 17.14 1.74
C ASP A 362 24.10 17.92 0.57
N SER A 363 23.40 18.98 0.16
CA SER A 363 23.83 19.84 -0.92
C SER A 363 25.02 20.73 -0.58
N LEU A 364 25.28 20.99 0.72
CA LEU A 364 26.39 21.83 1.16
C LEU A 364 27.70 21.05 1.08
N ASP A 365 27.76 19.92 1.77
CA ASP A 365 28.95 19.08 1.85
C ASP A 365 29.08 18.08 0.69
N ARG A 366 28.07 18.02 -0.19
CA ARG A 366 28.00 17.13 -1.37
C ARG A 366 28.23 15.67 -1.00
N ASN A 367 27.56 15.21 0.06
CA ASN A 367 27.69 13.85 0.57
C ASN A 367 26.33 13.29 1.03
N TRP A 368 26.27 11.97 1.19
CA TRP A 368 25.13 11.24 1.72
C TRP A 368 25.19 11.17 3.25
N LEU A 369 24.12 11.58 3.92
CA LEU A 369 24.01 11.59 5.38
C LEU A 369 22.80 10.79 5.86
N GLN A 370 22.92 10.08 6.98
CA GLN A 370 21.80 9.40 7.65
C GLN A 370 21.12 10.29 8.70
N ASN A 371 20.87 11.56 8.35
CA ASN A 371 20.33 12.59 9.26
C ASN A 371 18.82 12.84 9.11
N LYS A 372 18.15 12.06 8.25
CA LYS A 372 16.70 12.10 8.05
C LYS A 372 16.14 10.69 7.99
N ASP A 373 14.90 10.55 8.43
CA ASP A 373 14.18 9.27 8.33
C ASP A 373 13.50 9.17 6.96
N GLY A 374 13.53 7.96 6.41
CA GLY A 374 12.83 7.59 5.17
C GLY A 374 11.94 6.37 5.39
N LEU A 375 11.09 6.09 4.40
CA LEU A 375 10.25 4.90 4.39
C LEU A 375 11.02 3.72 3.76
N PHE A 376 11.22 2.66 4.53
CA PHE A 376 11.75 1.40 4.04
C PHE A 376 10.67 0.50 3.46
N GLN A 377 10.98 -0.18 2.37
CA GLN A 377 10.20 -1.28 1.81
C GLN A 377 11.02 -2.56 1.91
N ILE A 378 10.72 -3.37 2.90
CA ILE A 378 11.45 -4.59 3.19
C ILE A 378 10.82 -5.72 2.40
N TYR A 379 11.50 -6.16 1.35
CA TYR A 379 11.10 -7.33 0.57
C TYR A 379 11.69 -8.60 1.18
N PHE A 380 10.88 -9.65 1.29
CA PHE A 380 11.31 -10.95 1.79
C PHE A 380 10.51 -12.09 1.17
N ASN A 381 10.86 -13.34 1.49
CA ASN A 381 10.31 -14.53 0.87
C ASN A 381 10.45 -14.49 -0.66
N TYR A 382 11.69 -14.42 -1.16
CA TYR A 382 11.95 -14.33 -2.61
C TYR A 382 11.25 -13.11 -3.24
N GLY A 383 11.19 -12.00 -2.50
CA GLY A 383 10.49 -10.77 -2.89
C GLY A 383 8.98 -10.94 -3.13
N SER A 384 8.34 -11.93 -2.51
CA SER A 384 6.88 -12.12 -2.59
C SER A 384 6.12 -11.37 -1.51
N GLU A 385 6.76 -11.13 -0.36
CA GLU A 385 6.21 -10.43 0.77
C GLU A 385 6.90 -9.08 0.99
N LYS A 386 6.20 -8.14 1.65
CA LYS A 386 6.79 -6.86 2.02
C LYS A 386 6.29 -6.28 3.35
N LEU A 387 7.18 -5.57 4.03
CA LEU A 387 6.90 -4.78 5.23
C LEU A 387 7.42 -3.34 5.11
N PHE A 388 6.94 -2.46 5.99
CA PHE A 388 7.31 -1.05 5.99
C PHE A 388 7.79 -0.62 7.36
N TYR A 389 8.88 0.16 7.38
CA TYR A 389 9.42 0.82 8.57
C TYR A 389 9.81 2.26 8.21
N THR A 390 9.87 3.14 9.21
CA THR A 390 10.33 4.51 9.02
C THR A 390 11.54 4.77 9.91
N GLY A 391 12.66 5.17 9.31
CA GLY A 391 13.93 5.39 10.00
C GLY A 391 15.04 5.72 9.01
N TYR A 392 16.27 5.87 9.49
CA TYR A 392 17.45 6.01 8.63
C TYR A 392 18.20 4.68 8.44
N GLN A 393 17.97 3.69 9.30
CA GLN A 393 18.48 2.33 9.17
C GLN A 393 17.50 1.32 9.78
N VAL A 394 17.44 0.12 9.20
CA VAL A 394 16.71 -1.02 9.76
C VAL A 394 17.48 -2.32 9.58
N ASP A 395 17.65 -3.08 10.66
CA ASP A 395 18.24 -4.42 10.65
C ASP A 395 17.17 -5.46 10.95
N ILE A 396 17.16 -6.57 10.21
CA ILE A 396 16.06 -7.54 10.23
C ILE A 396 16.59 -8.94 10.40
N LYS A 397 15.99 -9.66 11.33
CA LYS A 397 16.22 -11.09 11.55
C LYS A 397 14.97 -11.88 11.23
N TYR A 398 15.18 -13.06 10.66
CA TYR A 398 14.12 -13.98 10.29
C TYR A 398 14.20 -15.22 11.17
N ASN A 399 13.04 -15.81 11.45
CA ASN A 399 12.97 -17.13 12.06
C ASN A 399 13.59 -18.19 11.16
N ALA A 400 13.96 -19.33 11.75
CA ALA A 400 14.32 -20.52 10.98
C ALA A 400 13.20 -20.85 9.98
N PRO A 401 13.55 -21.23 8.73
CA PRO A 401 12.56 -21.40 7.69
C PRO A 401 11.56 -22.52 8.02
N LEU A 402 10.28 -22.26 7.80
CA LEU A 402 9.23 -23.29 7.86
C LEU A 402 9.16 -23.98 6.50
N SER A 403 9.26 -25.30 6.48
CA SER A 403 9.10 -26.05 5.22
C SER A 403 7.68 -25.92 4.70
N THR A 404 7.53 -25.61 3.41
CA THR A 404 6.24 -25.54 2.70
C THR A 404 5.78 -26.91 2.20
N GLY A 405 6.59 -27.95 2.37
CA GLY A 405 6.34 -29.29 1.80
C GLY A 405 6.61 -29.37 0.29
N ILE A 406 7.13 -28.30 -0.33
CA ILE A 406 7.56 -28.28 -1.73
C ILE A 406 9.07 -28.56 -1.76
N ASN A 407 9.51 -29.57 -2.51
CA ASN A 407 10.95 -29.79 -2.67
C ASN A 407 11.54 -28.74 -3.62
N ASP A 408 12.53 -27.96 -3.15
CA ASP A 408 13.31 -27.01 -3.95
C ASP A 408 14.08 -27.65 -5.11
N GLY A 409 14.09 -28.98 -5.17
CA GLY A 409 14.81 -29.81 -6.14
C GLY A 409 14.04 -30.20 -7.41
N VAL A 410 12.86 -29.64 -7.69
CA VAL A 410 12.21 -29.86 -8.99
C VAL A 410 12.91 -28.99 -10.05
N LYS A 411 14.07 -29.45 -10.54
CA LYS A 411 14.37 -29.24 -11.97
C LYS A 411 13.18 -29.84 -12.72
N ASP A 412 12.54 -29.09 -13.60
CA ASP A 412 11.46 -29.52 -14.50
C ASP A 412 11.47 -31.05 -14.73
N ILE A 413 10.66 -31.81 -13.98
CA ILE A 413 10.63 -33.27 -14.12
C ILE A 413 9.90 -33.67 -15.42
N VAL A 414 9.26 -32.72 -16.11
CA VAL A 414 8.66 -33.00 -17.42
C VAL A 414 9.68 -32.76 -18.53
N SER A 415 10.47 -33.80 -18.82
CA SER A 415 11.46 -33.72 -19.91
C SER A 415 10.85 -33.90 -21.30
N GLN A 416 9.64 -34.48 -21.44
CA GLN A 416 9.02 -34.74 -22.74
C GLN A 416 7.49 -34.76 -22.65
N PHE A 417 6.82 -33.97 -23.49
CA PHE A 417 5.41 -34.12 -23.84
C PHE A 417 5.32 -34.74 -25.23
N THR A 418 4.56 -35.82 -25.37
CA THR A 418 4.20 -36.35 -26.70
C THR A 418 2.69 -36.35 -26.84
N LEU A 419 2.23 -35.83 -27.98
CA LEU A 419 0.83 -35.76 -28.38
C LEU A 419 0.67 -36.67 -29.60
N ALA A 420 -0.18 -37.68 -29.49
CA ALA A 420 -0.49 -38.57 -30.60
C ALA A 420 -1.98 -38.96 -30.60
N PRO A 421 -2.62 -39.02 -31.79
CA PRO A 421 -2.10 -38.59 -33.10
C PRO A 421 -2.12 -37.06 -33.28
N ASN A 422 -1.19 -36.52 -34.08
CA ASN A 422 -1.20 -35.12 -34.53
C ASN A 422 -1.10 -35.09 -36.08
N PRO A 423 -2.12 -34.59 -36.81
CA PRO A 423 -3.33 -33.93 -36.31
C PRO A 423 -4.32 -34.91 -35.67
N ALA A 424 -4.90 -34.53 -34.52
CA ALA A 424 -5.97 -35.31 -33.89
C ALA A 424 -7.31 -35.04 -34.60
N ARG A 425 -8.09 -36.09 -34.84
CA ARG A 425 -9.39 -35.96 -35.53
C ARG A 425 -10.60 -36.11 -34.60
N ASP A 426 -10.48 -36.85 -33.49
CA ASP A 426 -11.57 -37.11 -32.54
C ASP A 426 -11.13 -37.17 -31.06
N ASN A 427 -9.97 -37.74 -30.76
CA ASN A 427 -9.35 -37.75 -29.43
C ASN A 427 -7.81 -37.68 -29.54
N THR A 428 -7.16 -37.25 -28.46
CA THR A 428 -5.69 -37.18 -28.37
C THR A 428 -5.23 -37.82 -27.07
N THR A 429 -4.05 -38.44 -27.09
CA THR A 429 -3.41 -38.97 -25.87
C THR A 429 -2.25 -38.07 -25.49
N LEU A 430 -2.31 -37.51 -24.28
CA LEU A 430 -1.22 -36.78 -23.65
C LEU A 430 -0.42 -37.75 -22.78
N SER A 431 0.83 -38.01 -23.15
CA SER A 431 1.74 -38.80 -22.32
C SER A 431 2.71 -37.88 -21.58
N ILE A 432 2.73 -37.99 -20.24
CA ILE A 432 3.65 -37.25 -19.36
C ILE A 432 4.59 -38.26 -18.72
N GLY A 433 5.86 -38.22 -19.10
CA GLY A 433 6.90 -39.04 -18.49
C GLY A 433 7.56 -38.32 -17.31
N LEU A 434 7.51 -38.91 -16.11
CA LEU A 434 8.36 -38.51 -14.98
C LEU A 434 9.58 -39.44 -14.94
N LYS A 435 10.80 -38.90 -14.94
CA LYS A 435 11.99 -39.71 -14.62
C LYS A 435 12.04 -39.93 -13.10
N ALA A 436 11.97 -41.17 -12.66
CA ALA A 436 12.42 -41.53 -11.31
C ALA A 436 13.95 -41.33 -11.24
N GLN A 437 14.44 -40.76 -10.13
CA GLN A 437 15.87 -40.61 -9.86
C GLN A 437 16.52 -41.96 -9.58
#